data_AF-A0A101FXF0-F1
#
_entry.id   AF-A0A101FXF0-F1
#
_cell.length_a   1.000
_cell.length_b   1.000
_cell.length_c   1.000
_cell.angle_alpha   90.00
_cell.angle_beta   90.00
_cell.angle_gamma   90.00
#
_symmetry.space_group_name_H-M   'P 1'
#
loop_
_entity.id
_entity.type
_entity.pdbx_description
1 polymer ?
#
loop_
_entity_poly.entity_id
_entity_poly.type
_entity_poly.pdbx_seq_one_letter_code
_entity_poly.pdbx_strand_id
1 'polypeptide(L)'
;MKITLISDIHGNLHALEAVLRHARNQAADQMVLNLGDLTGYGPHPEQVVRWSKNERVTNILGNYDKKVISKAYRKTGWQKVNNPDKRAMFAWTYRELSKNSIKYLKTLPETRQFEIAGKQILMTHGSPASISEHLGIDTLDERLAALAEMTDAEIILSGHSHKAFKRQVKNTLFINPGSVGRLDDGDPRASFAILEIDDGGVEVHFYRVPYDIISAVNAMRMTGLPEIFAQILRQGLNYDDVKPYVNNPFKFDALEPNGTLTLLTDFGLQDHFVGTMKGVITNIAPQTNIIDISHQVRPQNIRLGGHLLAQALPYFPPGTVHVAVVDPGVGTQRRALAAQIGEHYFVAPDNGLLTPILERAHETGGVIEIVSLNQSKYWLPDPSTSFHGRDIFAPVAAHLVNGMPLDRLGDRIDDPIMLALPQPSLTDQGWLGEVIMVDVFGNLSTNLIGELFENDIGDITVNINGKRIHGLTGTFGNAQDGDLIVTIDSSGYLSIAIVNGEASKTLSADIGTPVQVIFSSEIA
;
A
#
# COMPACT_ATOMS: atom_id res chain seq x y z
N MET A 1 -11.36 -22.47 27.74
CA MET A 1 -12.06 -21.18 27.54
C MET A 1 -11.22 -20.32 26.59
N LYS A 2 -11.84 -19.54 25.69
CA LYS A 2 -11.12 -18.60 24.81
C LYS A 2 -11.37 -17.15 25.24
N ILE A 3 -10.30 -16.39 25.43
CA ILE A 3 -10.33 -15.02 25.94
C ILE A 3 -9.60 -14.12 24.94
N THR A 4 -10.24 -13.04 24.52
CA THR A 4 -9.61 -12.04 23.65
C THR A 4 -8.76 -11.08 24.48
N LEU A 5 -7.47 -10.98 24.18
CA LEU A 5 -6.53 -10.04 24.78
C LEU A 5 -6.28 -8.89 23.83
N ILE A 6 -6.50 -7.65 24.29
CA ILE A 6 -6.24 -6.43 23.54
C ILE A 6 -5.52 -5.40 24.41
N SER A 7 -4.84 -4.46 23.78
CA SER A 7 -4.22 -3.30 24.41
C SER A 7 -4.11 -2.17 23.38
N ASP A 8 -3.87 -0.94 23.86
CA ASP A 8 -3.39 0.15 23.02
C ASP A 8 -4.33 0.42 21.83
N ILE A 9 -5.64 0.50 22.11
CA ILE A 9 -6.67 0.79 21.11
C ILE A 9 -6.52 2.22 20.60
N HIS A 10 -6.05 3.15 21.46
CA HIS A 10 -5.69 4.51 21.06
C HIS A 10 -6.79 5.16 20.19
N GLY A 11 -8.06 5.09 20.62
CA GLY A 11 -9.17 5.72 19.89
C GLY A 11 -9.42 5.22 18.45
N ASN A 12 -8.77 4.17 17.98
CA ASN A 12 -8.93 3.64 16.63
C ASN A 12 -10.10 2.64 16.56
N LEU A 13 -11.31 3.17 16.41
CA LEU A 13 -12.54 2.36 16.36
C LEU A 13 -12.55 1.35 15.20
N HIS A 14 -12.04 1.71 14.02
CA HIS A 14 -12.04 0.83 12.85
C HIS A 14 -11.19 -0.43 13.10
N ALA A 15 -10.00 -0.25 13.71
CA ALA A 15 -9.16 -1.37 14.12
C ALA A 15 -9.82 -2.25 15.18
N LEU A 16 -10.43 -1.62 16.20
CA LEU A 16 -11.16 -2.32 17.24
C LEU A 16 -12.31 -3.17 16.67
N GLU A 17 -13.13 -2.61 15.78
CA GLU A 17 -14.24 -3.33 15.16
C GLU A 17 -13.75 -4.54 14.34
N ALA A 18 -12.63 -4.40 13.62
CA ALA A 18 -12.02 -5.50 12.89
C ALA A 18 -11.54 -6.62 13.82
N VAL A 19 -10.85 -6.27 14.92
CA VAL A 19 -10.41 -7.23 15.94
C VAL A 19 -11.60 -7.96 16.56
N LEU A 20 -12.65 -7.25 16.95
CA LEU A 20 -13.84 -7.87 17.56
C LEU A 20 -14.58 -8.78 16.58
N ARG A 21 -14.65 -8.41 15.30
CA ARG A 21 -15.22 -9.27 14.25
C ARG A 21 -14.40 -10.55 14.09
N HIS A 22 -13.07 -10.44 14.06
CA HIS A 22 -12.19 -11.59 13.99
C HIS A 22 -12.34 -12.49 15.23
N ALA A 23 -12.29 -11.93 16.43
CA ALA A 23 -12.45 -12.65 17.69
C ALA A 23 -13.78 -13.42 17.76
N ARG A 24 -14.89 -12.81 17.32
CA ARG A 24 -16.19 -13.48 17.23
C ARG A 24 -16.16 -14.67 16.28
N ASN A 25 -15.51 -14.54 15.12
CA ASN A 25 -15.36 -15.64 14.17
C ASN A 25 -14.54 -16.81 14.73
N GLN A 26 -13.67 -16.54 15.72
CA GLN A 26 -12.92 -17.54 16.47
C GLN A 26 -13.63 -18.04 17.75
N ALA A 27 -14.89 -17.65 17.96
CA ALA A 27 -15.68 -17.92 19.17
C ALA A 27 -15.01 -17.44 20.48
N ALA A 28 -14.25 -16.35 20.41
CA ALA A 28 -13.50 -15.77 21.54
C ALA A 28 -14.09 -14.42 22.03
N ASP A 29 -15.35 -14.12 21.76
CA ASP A 29 -16.01 -12.84 22.10
C ASP A 29 -16.83 -12.87 23.41
N GLN A 30 -16.70 -13.94 24.19
CA GLN A 30 -17.36 -14.08 25.49
C GLN A 30 -16.68 -13.25 26.58
N MET A 31 -15.36 -13.10 26.53
CA MET A 31 -14.57 -12.32 27.48
C MET A 31 -13.44 -11.60 26.75
N VAL A 32 -13.32 -10.30 27.02
CA VAL A 32 -12.26 -9.44 26.48
C VAL A 32 -11.48 -8.82 27.64
N LEU A 33 -10.17 -9.00 27.64
CA LEU A 33 -9.25 -8.35 28.58
C LEU A 33 -8.53 -7.22 27.85
N ASN A 34 -8.79 -5.98 28.28
CA ASN A 34 -8.16 -4.78 27.74
C ASN A 34 -7.10 -4.25 28.71
N LEU A 35 -5.85 -4.23 28.25
CA LEU A 35 -4.67 -3.85 29.03
C LEU A 35 -4.39 -2.33 29.04
N GLY A 36 -5.38 -1.52 28.68
CA GLY A 36 -5.35 -0.07 28.81
C GLY A 36 -5.08 0.66 27.49
N ASP A 37 -4.95 1.98 27.58
CA ASP A 37 -4.77 2.89 26.45
C ASP A 37 -5.95 2.82 25.47
N LEU A 38 -7.14 3.05 26.03
CA LEU A 38 -8.38 3.24 25.26
C LEU A 38 -8.34 4.53 24.42
N THR A 39 -7.57 5.53 24.85
CA THR A 39 -7.61 6.90 24.34
C THR A 39 -6.26 7.44 23.88
N GLY A 40 -6.27 8.52 23.10
CA GLY A 40 -5.06 9.11 22.48
C GLY A 40 -4.85 8.59 21.06
N TYR A 41 -4.05 9.30 20.26
CA TYR A 41 -3.68 9.03 18.87
C TYR A 41 -4.80 8.92 17.81
N GLY A 42 -5.88 8.18 18.05
CA GLY A 42 -6.91 7.90 17.05
C GLY A 42 -8.16 8.79 17.12
N PRO A 43 -9.02 8.72 16.07
CA PRO A 43 -10.11 9.68 15.84
C PRO A 43 -11.40 9.44 16.62
N HIS A 44 -11.55 8.33 17.34
CA HIS A 44 -12.81 7.94 17.96
C HIS A 44 -12.69 7.57 19.46
N PRO A 45 -12.08 8.42 20.31
CA PRO A 45 -11.86 8.10 21.72
C PRO A 45 -13.16 7.93 22.51
N GLU A 46 -14.20 8.73 22.23
CA GLU A 46 -15.49 8.61 22.93
C GLU A 46 -16.20 7.29 22.62
N GLN A 47 -16.19 6.87 21.36
CA GLN A 47 -16.81 5.63 20.91
C GLN A 47 -16.12 4.42 21.53
N VAL A 48 -14.78 4.41 21.53
CA VAL A 48 -13.97 3.35 22.16
C VAL A 48 -14.24 3.26 23.67
N VAL A 49 -14.29 4.39 24.37
CA VAL A 49 -14.60 4.40 25.82
C VAL A 49 -16.05 4.02 26.11
N ARG A 50 -17.01 4.32 25.23
CA ARG A 50 -18.39 3.83 25.37
C ARG A 50 -18.47 2.31 25.19
N TRP A 51 -17.81 1.79 24.16
CA TRP A 51 -17.72 0.36 23.90
C TRP A 51 -17.14 -0.39 25.09
N SER A 52 -16.06 0.12 25.69
CA SER A 52 -15.35 -0.58 26.76
C SER A 52 -16.13 -0.73 28.07
N LYS A 53 -17.29 -0.08 28.21
CA LYS A 53 -18.22 -0.26 29.34
C LYS A 53 -19.07 -1.53 29.23
N ASN A 54 -18.93 -2.29 28.15
CA ASN A 54 -19.60 -3.57 27.96
C ASN A 54 -19.20 -4.56 29.08
N GLU A 55 -20.18 -5.31 29.60
CA GLU A 55 -20.01 -6.27 30.70
C GLU A 55 -19.01 -7.39 30.40
N ARG A 56 -18.75 -7.69 29.13
CA ARG A 56 -17.78 -8.69 28.69
C ARG A 56 -16.34 -8.19 28.68
N VAL A 57 -16.13 -6.87 28.88
CA VAL A 57 -14.82 -6.23 28.78
C VAL A 57 -14.30 -5.90 30.18
N THR A 58 -13.20 -6.55 30.56
CA THR A 58 -12.44 -6.16 31.75
C THR A 58 -11.33 -5.21 31.34
N ASN A 59 -11.32 -4.02 31.94
CA ASN A 59 -10.37 -2.96 31.59
C ASN A 59 -9.47 -2.61 32.78
N ILE A 60 -8.22 -2.29 32.48
CA ILE A 60 -7.33 -1.52 33.35
C ILE A 60 -7.03 -0.16 32.71
N LEU A 61 -6.49 0.76 33.50
CA LEU A 61 -6.12 2.10 33.07
C LEU A 61 -4.73 2.09 32.42
N GLY A 62 -4.61 2.61 31.19
CA GLY A 62 -3.32 2.82 30.55
C GLY A 62 -2.67 4.17 30.89
N ASN A 63 -1.40 4.34 30.50
CA ASN A 63 -0.68 5.56 30.82
C ASN A 63 -1.15 6.76 29.98
N TYR A 64 -1.65 6.56 28.76
CA TYR A 64 -2.29 7.61 27.96
C TYR A 64 -3.66 7.98 28.53
N ASP A 65 -4.47 7.01 28.92
CA ASP A 65 -5.76 7.26 29.57
C ASP A 65 -5.59 8.13 30.83
N LYS A 66 -4.61 7.77 31.67
CA LYS A 66 -4.26 8.51 32.89
C LYS A 66 -3.82 9.94 32.59
N LYS A 67 -3.05 10.16 31.52
CA LYS A 67 -2.61 11.49 31.07
C LYS A 67 -3.78 12.34 30.58
N VAL A 68 -4.68 11.77 29.77
CA VAL A 68 -5.87 12.47 29.22
C VAL A 68 -6.78 12.99 30.33
N ILE A 69 -7.11 12.17 31.34
CA ILE A 69 -8.11 12.52 32.37
C ILE A 69 -7.58 13.33 33.56
N SER A 70 -6.27 13.58 33.61
CA SER A 70 -5.60 14.22 34.75
C SER A 70 -5.89 15.71 34.84
N LYS A 71 -6.29 16.15 36.04
CA LYS A 71 -6.61 17.56 36.34
C LYS A 71 -5.40 18.48 36.26
N ALA A 72 -4.22 18.03 36.72
CA ALA A 72 -2.98 18.84 36.71
C ALA A 72 -2.54 19.16 35.27
N TYR A 73 -2.67 18.14 34.44
CA TYR A 73 -2.39 18.15 33.02
C TYR A 73 -3.31 19.13 32.27
N ARG A 74 -4.63 19.09 32.51
CA ARG A 74 -5.60 20.02 31.91
C ARG A 74 -5.42 21.51 32.27
N LYS A 75 -5.05 21.84 33.53
CA LYS A 75 -5.03 23.24 33.99
C LYS A 75 -3.79 24.01 33.55
N THR A 76 -2.62 23.37 33.57
CA THR A 76 -1.33 24.02 33.28
C THR A 76 -0.27 23.06 32.73
N GLY A 77 -0.44 21.75 32.88
CA GLY A 77 0.62 20.76 32.67
C GLY A 77 0.87 20.36 31.22
N TRP A 78 -0.06 20.61 30.30
CA TRP A 78 0.16 20.23 28.90
C TRP A 78 1.12 21.12 28.15
N GLN A 79 1.24 22.37 28.60
CA GLN A 79 2.34 23.24 28.17
C GLN A 79 3.72 22.64 28.51
N LYS A 80 3.80 21.72 29.48
CA LYS A 80 5.03 20.97 29.83
C LYS A 80 5.24 19.70 28.99
N VAL A 81 4.29 19.33 28.12
CA VAL A 81 4.52 18.30 27.11
C VAL A 81 5.36 18.95 26.01
N ASN A 82 6.64 18.60 25.99
CA ASN A 82 7.63 19.19 25.08
C ASN A 82 7.21 19.06 23.60
N ASN A 83 6.58 17.95 23.24
CA ASN A 83 6.09 17.71 21.90
C ASN A 83 4.74 18.42 21.65
N PRO A 84 4.67 19.40 20.72
CA PRO A 84 3.45 20.16 20.45
C PRO A 84 2.32 19.30 19.86
N ASP A 85 2.64 18.30 19.04
CA ASP A 85 1.63 17.44 18.42
C ASP A 85 0.96 16.56 19.47
N LYS A 86 1.76 15.90 20.33
CA LYS A 86 1.23 15.09 21.44
C LYS A 86 0.40 15.95 22.39
N ARG A 87 0.79 17.20 22.61
CA ARG A 87 0.01 18.18 23.40
C ARG A 87 -1.35 18.46 22.77
N ALA A 88 -1.40 18.72 21.47
CA ALA A 88 -2.64 18.94 20.72
C ALA A 88 -3.54 17.70 20.75
N MET A 89 -2.95 16.52 20.54
CA MET A 89 -3.64 15.22 20.56
C MET A 89 -4.30 14.95 21.90
N PHE A 90 -3.61 15.16 23.02
CA PHE A 90 -4.25 15.01 24.33
C PHE A 90 -5.51 15.92 24.40
N ALA A 91 -5.52 17.10 23.76
CA ALA A 91 -6.41 18.26 24.09
C ALA A 91 -7.70 18.12 23.43
N TRP A 92 -7.55 17.82 22.15
CA TRP A 92 -8.56 17.24 21.36
C TRP A 92 -9.16 16.00 22.05
N THR A 93 -8.38 14.98 22.42
CA THR A 93 -8.92 13.76 23.04
C THR A 93 -9.75 14.04 24.29
N TYR A 94 -9.26 14.89 25.21
CA TYR A 94 -10.01 15.28 26.41
C TYR A 94 -11.31 16.03 26.09
N ARG A 95 -11.31 16.89 25.06
CA ARG A 95 -12.50 17.66 24.64
C ARG A 95 -13.56 16.77 24.00
N GLU A 96 -13.15 15.75 23.25
CA GLU A 96 -14.06 14.80 22.60
C GLU A 96 -14.73 13.86 23.61
N LEU A 97 -14.09 13.58 24.74
CA LEU A 97 -14.66 12.70 25.76
C LEU A 97 -15.81 13.37 26.52
N SER A 98 -16.93 12.65 26.66
CA SER A 98 -18.03 13.10 27.50
C SER A 98 -17.66 13.08 28.98
N LYS A 99 -18.35 13.90 29.80
CA LYS A 99 -18.18 13.89 31.27
C LYS A 99 -18.38 12.50 31.88
N ASN A 100 -19.29 11.70 31.30
CA ASN A 100 -19.58 10.34 31.74
C ASN A 100 -18.42 9.39 31.42
N SER A 101 -17.82 9.49 30.23
CA SER A 101 -16.63 8.74 29.85
C SER A 101 -15.43 9.09 30.71
N ILE A 102 -15.19 10.38 30.98
CA ILE A 102 -14.12 10.82 31.89
C ILE A 102 -14.34 10.28 33.31
N LYS A 103 -15.60 10.26 33.80
CA LYS A 103 -15.92 9.71 35.13
C LYS A 103 -15.62 8.20 35.18
N TYR A 104 -15.97 7.46 34.12
CA TYR A 104 -15.71 6.03 34.00
C TYR A 104 -14.21 5.72 33.94
N LEU A 105 -13.43 6.44 33.13
CA LEU A 105 -11.98 6.21 33.07
C LEU A 105 -11.30 6.38 34.44
N LYS A 106 -11.79 7.30 35.27
CA LYS A 106 -11.29 7.49 36.65
C LYS A 106 -11.60 6.35 37.61
N THR A 107 -12.54 5.47 37.27
CA THR A 107 -12.85 4.29 38.08
C THR A 107 -12.04 3.06 37.69
N LEU A 108 -11.31 3.11 36.57
CA LEU A 108 -10.48 1.98 36.13
C LEU A 108 -9.26 1.83 37.05
N PRO A 109 -8.94 0.60 37.49
CA PRO A 109 -7.75 0.36 38.29
C PRO A 109 -6.50 0.31 37.40
N GLU A 110 -5.33 0.63 37.96
CA GLU A 110 -4.05 0.53 37.22
C GLU A 110 -3.62 -0.92 36.98
N THR A 111 -3.96 -1.81 37.92
CA THR A 111 -3.76 -3.25 37.80
C THR A 111 -5.00 -4.00 38.23
N ARG A 112 -5.16 -5.24 37.75
CA ARG A 112 -6.24 -6.11 38.19
C ARG A 112 -5.73 -7.55 38.28
N GLN A 113 -6.05 -8.23 39.38
CA GLN A 113 -5.73 -9.63 39.57
C GLN A 113 -7.01 -10.44 39.79
N PHE A 114 -7.06 -11.63 39.20
CA PHE A 114 -8.18 -12.57 39.34
C PHE A 114 -7.74 -13.97 38.89
N GLU A 115 -8.59 -14.96 39.18
CA GLU A 115 -8.37 -16.35 38.80
C GLU A 115 -9.25 -16.76 37.61
N ILE A 116 -8.68 -17.50 36.66
CA ILE A 116 -9.42 -18.18 35.58
C ILE A 116 -8.89 -19.60 35.45
N ALA A 117 -9.79 -20.59 35.47
CA ALA A 117 -9.44 -22.01 35.35
C ALA A 117 -8.29 -22.43 36.31
N GLY A 118 -8.36 -21.98 37.57
CA GLY A 118 -7.35 -22.29 38.58
C GLY A 118 -6.00 -21.57 38.43
N LYS A 119 -5.86 -20.62 37.50
CA LYS A 119 -4.63 -19.84 37.28
C LYS A 119 -4.79 -18.41 37.73
N GLN A 120 -3.82 -17.92 38.52
CA GLN A 120 -3.78 -16.51 38.91
C GLN A 120 -3.24 -15.64 37.77
N ILE A 121 -4.06 -14.67 37.34
CA ILE A 121 -3.76 -13.75 36.23
C ILE A 121 -3.63 -12.33 36.77
N LEU A 122 -2.55 -11.65 36.41
CA LEU A 122 -2.34 -10.22 36.64
C LEU A 122 -2.40 -9.44 35.32
N MET A 123 -3.29 -8.45 35.27
CA MET A 123 -3.32 -7.43 34.23
C MET A 123 -2.57 -6.19 34.68
N THR A 124 -1.62 -5.75 33.85
CA THR A 124 -0.90 -4.48 33.98
C THR A 124 -0.77 -3.83 32.59
N HIS A 125 -0.70 -2.50 32.51
CA HIS A 125 -0.45 -1.84 31.23
C HIS A 125 1.05 -1.87 30.89
N GLY A 126 1.90 -1.47 31.85
CA GLY A 126 3.35 -1.65 31.77
C GLY A 126 3.79 -2.95 32.46
N SER A 127 4.82 -2.87 33.30
CA SER A 127 5.23 -3.98 34.16
C SER A 127 4.49 -3.97 35.52
N PRO A 128 4.53 -5.08 36.30
CA PRO A 128 4.08 -5.09 37.69
C PRO A 128 4.70 -4.00 38.57
N ALA A 129 5.89 -3.51 38.24
CA ALA A 129 6.59 -2.48 38.99
C ALA A 129 6.24 -1.05 38.53
N SER A 130 5.86 -0.87 37.26
CA SER A 130 5.66 0.45 36.68
C SER A 130 4.79 0.42 35.42
N ILE A 131 3.76 1.27 35.39
CA ILE A 131 2.87 1.49 34.24
C ILE A 131 3.58 2.03 32.98
N SER A 132 4.83 2.50 33.10
CA SER A 132 5.60 3.06 31.97
C SER A 132 6.83 2.23 31.59
N GLU A 133 7.04 1.09 32.24
CA GLU A 133 8.11 0.17 31.86
C GLU A 133 7.67 -0.66 30.65
N HIS A 134 8.51 -0.70 29.61
CA HIS A 134 8.25 -1.47 28.40
C HIS A 134 8.75 -2.90 28.61
N LEU A 135 7.85 -3.87 28.46
CA LEU A 135 8.20 -5.29 28.38
C LEU A 135 8.10 -5.74 26.92
N GLY A 136 9.12 -6.44 26.44
CA GLY A 136 9.22 -6.85 25.04
C GLY A 136 10.19 -8.01 24.85
N ILE A 137 10.52 -8.29 23.59
CA ILE A 137 11.45 -9.35 23.22
C ILE A 137 12.86 -9.11 23.77
N ASP A 138 13.27 -7.83 23.86
CA ASP A 138 14.60 -7.41 24.32
C ASP A 138 14.71 -7.32 25.85
N THR A 139 13.62 -7.51 26.60
CA THR A 139 13.70 -7.52 28.07
C THR A 139 14.56 -8.70 28.54
N LEU A 140 15.43 -8.53 29.53
CA LEU A 140 16.26 -9.62 30.03
C LEU A 140 15.42 -10.59 30.90
N ASP A 141 15.71 -11.89 30.83
CA ASP A 141 15.03 -12.91 31.64
C ASP A 141 15.20 -12.65 33.14
N GLU A 142 16.34 -12.12 33.58
CA GLU A 142 16.57 -11.71 34.97
C GLU A 142 15.58 -10.63 35.43
N ARG A 143 15.27 -9.66 34.54
CA ARG A 143 14.29 -8.62 34.84
C ARG A 143 12.88 -9.20 34.92
N LEU A 144 12.52 -10.11 34.02
CA LEU A 144 11.23 -10.79 34.07
C LEU A 144 11.08 -11.67 35.31
N ALA A 145 12.14 -12.40 35.71
CA ALA A 145 12.15 -13.18 36.94
C ALA A 145 11.94 -12.31 38.18
N ALA A 146 12.61 -11.15 38.26
CA ALA A 146 12.41 -10.20 39.35
C ALA A 146 10.98 -9.64 39.39
N LEU A 147 10.37 -9.38 38.23
CA LEU A 147 8.98 -8.93 38.14
C LEU A 147 7.99 -10.04 38.54
N ALA A 148 8.27 -11.30 38.20
CA ALA A 148 7.46 -12.44 38.59
C ALA A 148 7.43 -12.61 40.12
N GLU A 149 8.57 -12.41 40.81
CA GLU A 149 8.68 -12.53 42.27
C GLU A 149 7.91 -11.45 43.05
N MET A 150 7.47 -10.37 42.39
CA MET A 150 6.67 -9.32 43.02
C MET A 150 5.21 -9.71 43.22
N THR A 151 4.78 -10.83 42.66
CA THR A 151 3.37 -11.23 42.55
C THR A 151 3.26 -12.74 42.69
N ASP A 152 2.08 -13.24 43.03
CA ASP A 152 1.74 -14.67 42.99
C ASP A 152 1.09 -15.09 41.66
N ALA A 153 1.15 -14.24 40.63
CA ALA A 153 0.53 -14.51 39.33
C ALA A 153 1.33 -15.54 38.52
N GLU A 154 0.60 -16.52 37.97
CA GLU A 154 1.12 -17.49 37.01
C GLU A 154 1.10 -16.93 35.58
N ILE A 155 0.24 -15.95 35.30
CA ILE A 155 0.15 -15.28 34.01
C ILE A 155 0.17 -13.76 34.22
N ILE A 156 1.09 -13.06 33.58
CA ILE A 156 1.19 -11.61 33.59
C ILE A 156 0.90 -11.09 32.18
N LEU A 157 -0.19 -10.34 32.06
CA LEU A 157 -0.61 -9.67 30.83
C LEU A 157 -0.14 -8.22 30.87
N SER A 158 0.59 -7.80 29.83
CA SER A 158 1.15 -6.45 29.68
C SER A 158 0.84 -5.85 28.30
N GLY A 159 0.72 -4.52 28.24
CA GLY A 159 0.57 -3.74 27.00
C GLY A 159 1.76 -2.82 26.77
N HIS A 160 1.51 -1.58 26.35
CA HIS A 160 2.45 -0.44 26.36
C HIS A 160 3.59 -0.48 25.34
N SER A 161 4.23 -1.63 25.10
CA SER A 161 5.33 -1.74 24.13
C SER A 161 4.88 -1.88 22.67
N HIS A 162 3.56 -2.05 22.45
CA HIS A 162 2.90 -2.22 21.16
C HIS A 162 3.32 -3.45 20.33
N LYS A 163 4.28 -4.24 20.83
CA LYS A 163 4.82 -5.40 20.13
C LYS A 163 4.36 -6.68 20.81
N ALA A 164 3.75 -7.55 20.02
CA ALA A 164 3.28 -8.84 20.50
C ALA A 164 4.47 -9.72 20.94
N PHE A 165 4.38 -10.30 22.14
CA PHE A 165 5.35 -11.32 22.57
C PHE A 165 4.75 -12.25 23.63
N LYS A 166 5.33 -13.44 23.74
CA LYS A 166 5.08 -14.42 24.80
C LYS A 166 6.41 -14.90 25.34
N ARG A 167 6.55 -14.99 26.67
CA ARG A 167 7.75 -15.56 27.28
C ARG A 167 7.45 -16.23 28.62
N GLN A 168 7.94 -17.45 28.77
CA GLN A 168 7.88 -18.20 30.02
C GLN A 168 9.17 -17.94 30.82
N VAL A 169 9.06 -17.47 32.06
CA VAL A 169 10.19 -17.34 32.98
C VAL A 169 9.82 -17.94 34.32
N LYS A 170 10.57 -18.96 34.75
CA LYS A 170 10.21 -19.80 35.91
C LYS A 170 8.76 -20.31 35.74
N ASN A 171 7.89 -20.03 36.70
CA ASN A 171 6.49 -20.46 36.71
C ASN A 171 5.52 -19.41 36.17
N THR A 172 6.02 -18.30 35.64
CA THR A 172 5.18 -17.17 35.20
C THR A 172 5.26 -16.98 33.68
N LEU A 173 4.09 -16.89 33.04
CA LEU A 173 3.94 -16.62 31.63
C LEU A 173 3.66 -15.14 31.38
N PHE A 174 4.56 -14.45 30.69
CA PHE A 174 4.38 -13.07 30.26
C PHE A 174 3.78 -13.02 28.86
N ILE A 175 2.74 -12.22 28.68
CA ILE A 175 2.04 -12.06 27.40
C ILE A 175 1.82 -10.57 27.12
N ASN A 176 2.07 -10.16 25.89
CA ASN A 176 1.63 -8.89 25.35
C ASN A 176 0.95 -9.12 24.00
N PRO A 177 -0.33 -8.70 23.83
CA PRO A 177 -1.08 -8.94 22.59
C PRO A 177 -0.63 -8.03 21.42
N GLY A 178 0.27 -7.08 21.68
CA GLY A 178 0.58 -5.98 20.77
C GLY A 178 -0.44 -4.85 20.91
N SER A 179 -0.51 -4.01 19.88
CA SER A 179 -1.40 -2.84 19.85
C SER A 179 -2.52 -3.01 18.84
N VAL A 180 -3.75 -2.67 19.26
CA VAL A 180 -4.90 -2.67 18.35
C VAL A 180 -4.85 -1.45 17.42
N GLY A 181 -4.57 -0.26 17.95
CA GLY A 181 -4.82 0.99 17.23
C GLY A 181 -3.59 1.80 16.86
N ARG A 182 -2.41 1.50 17.43
CA ARG A 182 -1.16 2.22 17.16
C ARG A 182 0.03 1.26 17.08
N LEU A 183 0.43 0.90 15.87
CA LEU A 183 1.51 -0.05 15.63
C LEU A 183 2.87 0.67 15.58
N ASP A 184 3.93 -0.07 15.89
CA ASP A 184 5.30 0.45 16.01
C ASP A 184 6.32 -0.35 15.17
N ASP A 185 5.85 -1.24 14.28
CA ASP A 185 6.67 -2.21 13.54
C ASP A 185 6.55 -2.14 12.01
N GLY A 186 5.76 -1.20 11.48
CA GLY A 186 5.60 -0.98 10.04
C GLY A 186 4.56 -1.89 9.37
N ASP A 187 3.86 -2.73 10.14
CA ASP A 187 2.67 -3.45 9.70
C ASP A 187 1.43 -2.74 10.26
N PRO A 188 0.62 -2.05 9.44
CA PRO A 188 -0.52 -1.28 9.93
C PRO A 188 -1.71 -2.15 10.36
N ARG A 189 -1.66 -3.47 10.20
CA ARG A 189 -2.74 -4.37 10.66
C ARG A 189 -2.78 -4.39 12.19
N ALA A 190 -3.98 -4.38 12.75
CA ALA A 190 -4.22 -4.43 14.19
C ALA A 190 -3.64 -5.72 14.79
N SER A 191 -2.97 -5.62 15.93
CA SER A 191 -2.42 -6.77 16.67
C SER A 191 -3.29 -7.09 17.88
N PHE A 192 -3.60 -8.37 18.06
CA PHE A 192 -4.24 -8.87 19.28
C PHE A 192 -3.89 -10.33 19.54
N ALA A 193 -4.32 -10.89 20.67
CA ALA A 193 -4.15 -12.32 20.95
C ALA A 193 -5.44 -12.98 21.45
N ILE A 194 -5.56 -14.29 21.20
CA ILE A 194 -6.54 -15.16 21.87
C ILE A 194 -5.78 -16.05 22.84
N LEU A 195 -6.18 -15.99 24.11
CA LEU A 195 -5.72 -16.85 25.18
C LEU A 195 -6.69 -18.02 25.32
N GLU A 196 -6.21 -19.23 25.05
CA GLU A 196 -6.94 -20.45 25.35
C GLU A 196 -6.44 -21.01 26.68
N ILE A 197 -7.35 -21.12 27.65
CA ILE A 197 -7.03 -21.54 29.01
C ILE A 197 -8.04 -22.57 29.53
N ASP A 198 -7.54 -23.68 30.03
CA ASP A 198 -8.30 -24.75 30.67
C ASP A 198 -7.44 -25.47 31.73
N ASP A 199 -7.97 -26.56 32.31
CA ASP A 199 -7.29 -27.35 33.33
C ASP A 199 -6.00 -28.04 32.81
N GLY A 200 -5.86 -28.18 31.48
CA GLY A 200 -4.75 -28.84 30.80
C GLY A 200 -3.60 -27.91 30.40
N GLY A 201 -3.81 -26.60 30.37
CA GLY A 201 -2.74 -25.64 30.09
C GLY A 201 -3.17 -24.28 29.56
N VAL A 202 -2.20 -23.55 29.01
CA VAL A 202 -2.36 -22.21 28.49
C VAL A 202 -1.73 -22.09 27.10
N GLU A 203 -2.55 -21.83 26.09
CA GLU A 203 -2.12 -21.52 24.72
C GLU A 203 -2.44 -20.07 24.35
N VAL A 204 -1.59 -19.47 23.51
CA VAL A 204 -1.74 -18.07 23.10
C VAL A 204 -1.54 -18.00 21.60
N HIS A 205 -2.52 -17.47 20.89
CA HIS A 205 -2.47 -17.27 19.45
C HIS A 205 -2.47 -15.76 19.15
N PHE A 206 -1.41 -15.29 18.50
CA PHE A 206 -1.30 -13.90 18.07
C PHE A 206 -1.86 -13.73 16.66
N TYR A 207 -2.57 -12.63 16.43
CA TYR A 207 -3.21 -12.34 15.16
C TYR A 207 -2.87 -10.93 14.68
N ARG A 208 -2.70 -10.81 13.37
CA ARG A 208 -2.71 -9.54 12.64
C ARG A 208 -3.97 -9.45 11.82
N VAL A 209 -4.78 -8.43 12.08
CA VAL A 209 -6.10 -8.27 11.47
C VAL A 209 -6.13 -6.99 10.66
N PRO A 210 -6.45 -7.07 9.36
CA PRO A 210 -6.65 -5.86 8.57
C PRO A 210 -7.92 -5.14 8.96
N TYR A 211 -7.89 -3.81 8.86
CA TYR A 211 -9.03 -2.95 9.07
C TYR A 211 -9.07 -1.88 7.98
N ASP A 212 -10.17 -1.13 7.93
CA ASP A 212 -10.33 -0.03 7.00
C ASP A 212 -9.44 1.17 7.41
N ILE A 213 -8.17 1.07 7.05
CA ILE A 213 -7.14 2.08 7.32
C ILE A 213 -7.50 3.40 6.66
N ILE A 214 -8.07 3.36 5.45
CA ILE A 214 -8.44 4.57 4.71
C ILE A 214 -9.53 5.35 5.46
N SER A 215 -10.57 4.68 5.94
CA SER A 215 -11.59 5.32 6.77
C SER A 215 -11.01 5.84 8.09
N ALA A 216 -10.09 5.09 8.73
CA ALA A 216 -9.43 5.55 9.96
C ALA A 216 -8.57 6.81 9.72
N VAL A 217 -7.80 6.84 8.64
CA VAL A 217 -6.97 7.98 8.21
C VAL A 217 -7.85 9.18 7.86
N ASN A 218 -8.94 8.99 7.12
CA ASN A 218 -9.86 10.07 6.78
C ASN A 218 -10.55 10.63 8.02
N ALA A 219 -11.01 9.77 8.94
CA ALA A 219 -11.56 10.20 10.21
C ALA A 219 -10.53 10.97 11.04
N MET A 220 -9.25 10.54 11.03
CA MET A 220 -8.14 11.22 11.68
C MET A 220 -7.90 12.62 11.10
N ARG A 221 -7.93 12.78 9.78
CA ARG A 221 -7.82 14.08 9.11
C ARG A 221 -8.98 15.01 9.47
N MET A 222 -10.20 14.48 9.58
CA MET A 222 -11.39 15.25 9.97
C MET A 222 -11.33 15.80 11.40
N THR A 223 -10.45 15.29 12.27
CA THR A 223 -10.33 15.83 13.64
C THR A 223 -9.60 17.17 13.69
N GLY A 224 -8.87 17.54 12.63
CA GLY A 224 -7.98 18.70 12.60
C GLY A 224 -6.73 18.57 13.49
N LEU A 225 -6.37 17.34 13.88
CA LEU A 225 -5.10 17.08 14.54
C LEU A 225 -3.96 17.05 13.50
N PRO A 226 -2.70 17.25 13.93
CA PRO A 226 -1.55 17.18 13.02
C PRO A 226 -1.53 15.89 12.19
N GLU A 227 -1.23 15.99 10.89
CA GLU A 227 -1.26 14.87 9.94
C GLU A 227 -0.42 13.67 10.39
N ILE A 228 0.64 13.90 11.17
CA ILE A 228 1.48 12.83 11.73
C ILE A 228 0.66 11.72 12.40
N PHE A 229 -0.49 12.03 12.99
CA PHE A 229 -1.37 11.01 13.56
C PHE A 229 -2.05 10.15 12.51
N ALA A 230 -2.46 10.73 11.38
CA ALA A 230 -2.98 9.99 10.23
C ALA A 230 -1.90 9.08 9.61
N GLN A 231 -0.68 9.59 9.48
CA GLN A 231 0.46 8.82 8.97
C GLN A 231 0.87 7.67 9.88
N ILE A 232 0.82 7.85 11.20
CA ILE A 232 1.05 6.76 12.17
C ILE A 232 0.06 5.62 11.95
N LEU A 233 -1.24 5.92 11.81
CA LEU A 233 -2.28 4.91 11.55
C LEU A 233 -2.07 4.22 10.21
N ARG A 234 -1.67 4.99 9.19
CA ARG A 234 -1.48 4.53 7.83
C ARG A 234 -0.28 3.59 7.69
N GLN A 235 0.85 3.98 8.27
CA GLN A 235 2.14 3.32 8.09
C GLN A 235 2.40 2.23 9.12
N GLY A 236 1.67 2.22 10.24
CA GLY A 236 1.92 1.30 11.34
C GLY A 236 3.26 1.55 12.04
N LEU A 237 3.75 2.79 12.01
CA LEU A 237 5.02 3.22 12.59
C LEU A 237 4.78 4.12 13.81
N ASN A 238 5.76 4.16 14.72
CA ASN A 238 5.69 5.05 15.87
C ASN A 238 5.88 6.53 15.46
N TYR A 239 5.52 7.43 16.38
CA TYR A 239 5.59 8.88 16.12
C TYR A 239 6.98 9.37 15.70
N ASP A 240 8.04 8.89 16.36
CA ASP A 240 9.39 9.40 16.11
C ASP A 240 9.95 8.89 14.77
N ASP A 241 9.49 7.73 14.31
CA ASP A 241 9.79 7.21 12.97
C ASP A 241 9.00 7.96 11.88
N VAL A 242 7.78 8.41 12.14
CA VAL A 242 6.98 9.18 11.16
C VAL A 242 7.39 10.65 11.08
N LYS A 243 7.85 11.22 12.19
CA LYS A 243 8.16 12.66 12.34
C LYS A 243 9.07 13.26 11.26
N PRO A 244 10.15 12.60 10.79
CA PRO A 244 11.03 13.13 9.76
C PRO A 244 10.30 13.45 8.44
N TYR A 245 9.24 12.70 8.13
CA TYR A 245 8.51 12.82 6.86
C TYR A 245 7.51 13.98 6.86
N VAL A 246 6.85 14.22 7.99
CA VAL A 246 5.80 15.24 8.11
C VAL A 246 6.38 16.64 8.29
N ASN A 247 7.58 16.77 8.85
CA ASN A 247 8.27 18.05 9.03
C ASN A 247 9.21 18.41 7.88
N ASN A 248 9.16 17.66 6.78
CA ASN A 248 9.87 18.02 5.57
C ASN A 248 9.22 19.29 4.97
N PRO A 249 9.94 20.41 4.78
CA PRO A 249 9.38 21.67 4.28
C PRO A 249 8.86 21.61 2.83
N PHE A 250 8.96 20.46 2.16
CA PHE A 250 8.17 20.17 0.97
C PHE A 250 6.72 19.93 1.42
N LYS A 251 5.99 21.05 1.43
CA LYS A 251 4.54 21.24 1.55
C LYS A 251 3.70 19.96 1.48
N PHE A 252 2.67 19.95 2.32
CA PHE A 252 1.40 19.28 2.07
C PHE A 252 0.87 19.57 0.66
N ASP A 253 1.36 18.76 -0.27
CA ASP A 253 0.84 18.30 -1.56
C ASP A 253 1.69 17.07 -1.98
N ALA A 254 2.32 16.36 -1.01
CA ALA A 254 2.99 15.10 -1.30
C ALA A 254 1.91 14.13 -1.74
N LEU A 255 1.91 13.80 -3.02
CA LEU A 255 1.05 12.77 -3.59
C LEU A 255 1.09 11.56 -2.65
N GLU A 256 -0.06 11.08 -2.20
CA GLU A 256 -0.10 9.86 -1.42
C GLU A 256 -0.65 8.72 -2.26
N PRO A 257 -0.19 7.48 -2.03
CA PRO A 257 -0.83 6.33 -2.62
C PRO A 257 -2.34 6.34 -2.29
N ASN A 258 -3.19 6.10 -3.27
CA ASN A 258 -4.65 6.26 -3.12
C ASN A 258 -5.37 4.96 -2.73
N GLY A 259 -4.63 3.88 -2.50
CA GLY A 259 -5.19 2.55 -2.22
C GLY A 259 -5.44 1.68 -3.46
N THR A 260 -5.23 2.21 -4.66
CA THR A 260 -5.33 1.47 -5.93
C THR A 260 -3.96 0.97 -6.35
N LEU A 261 -3.89 -0.29 -6.75
CA LEU A 261 -2.70 -0.93 -7.28
C LEU A 261 -3.03 -1.57 -8.62
N THR A 262 -2.24 -1.31 -9.66
CA THR A 262 -2.42 -1.96 -10.96
C THR A 262 -1.34 -2.97 -11.27
N LEU A 263 -1.66 -4.02 -12.04
CA LEU A 263 -0.67 -4.99 -12.52
C LEU A 263 -0.58 -4.99 -14.05
N LEU A 264 0.64 -4.93 -14.59
CA LEU A 264 0.95 -5.20 -15.99
C LEU A 264 2.11 -6.19 -16.08
N THR A 265 1.96 -7.32 -16.79
CA THR A 265 3.02 -8.33 -16.94
C THR A 265 3.01 -9.03 -18.29
N ASP A 266 4.05 -9.82 -18.57
CA ASP A 266 4.11 -10.78 -19.69
C ASP A 266 3.90 -12.26 -19.25
N PHE A 267 3.43 -12.50 -18.02
CA PHE A 267 3.29 -13.85 -17.46
C PHE A 267 2.14 -14.69 -18.01
N GLY A 268 1.23 -14.09 -18.77
CA GLY A 268 0.00 -14.72 -19.20
C GLY A 268 -1.00 -14.95 -18.07
N LEU A 269 -2.11 -15.60 -18.41
CA LEU A 269 -3.18 -15.99 -17.47
C LEU A 269 -3.37 -17.51 -17.39
N GLN A 270 -2.53 -18.28 -18.09
CA GLN A 270 -2.61 -19.74 -18.11
C GLN A 270 -2.13 -20.35 -16.79
N ASP A 271 -1.07 -19.78 -16.21
CA ASP A 271 -0.42 -20.27 -15.00
C ASP A 271 -0.76 -19.41 -13.76
N HIS A 272 -0.30 -19.86 -12.60
CA HIS A 272 -0.62 -19.26 -11.29
C HIS A 272 0.12 -17.94 -10.98
N PHE A 273 1.08 -17.52 -11.81
CA PHE A 273 2.03 -16.44 -11.47
C PHE A 273 1.34 -15.15 -10.99
N VAL A 274 0.38 -14.64 -11.78
CA VAL A 274 -0.38 -13.42 -11.45
C VAL A 274 -1.20 -13.61 -10.18
N GLY A 275 -1.88 -14.76 -10.04
CA GLY A 275 -2.68 -15.08 -8.86
C GLY A 275 -1.85 -15.07 -7.58
N THR A 276 -0.62 -15.60 -7.62
CA THR A 276 0.28 -15.59 -6.47
C THR A 276 0.76 -14.18 -6.12
N MET A 277 1.08 -13.33 -7.11
CA MET A 277 1.40 -11.92 -6.84
C MET A 277 0.25 -11.21 -6.12
N LYS A 278 -0.98 -11.41 -6.58
CA LYS A 278 -2.18 -10.85 -5.91
C LYS A 278 -2.36 -11.38 -4.50
N GLY A 279 -2.09 -12.67 -4.26
CA GLY A 279 -2.11 -13.25 -2.92
C GLY A 279 -1.11 -12.58 -1.96
N VAL A 280 0.12 -12.32 -2.44
CA VAL A 280 1.14 -11.59 -1.67
C VAL A 280 0.68 -10.17 -1.36
N ILE A 281 0.18 -9.45 -2.37
CA ILE A 281 -0.34 -8.08 -2.20
C ILE A 281 -1.48 -8.08 -1.19
N THR A 282 -2.44 -9.00 -1.32
CA THR A 282 -3.61 -9.09 -0.43
C THR A 282 -3.20 -9.39 1.01
N ASN A 283 -2.13 -10.16 1.25
CA ASN A 283 -1.67 -10.46 2.60
C ASN A 283 -1.11 -9.21 3.31
N ILE A 284 -0.41 -8.34 2.57
CA ILE A 284 0.26 -7.14 3.09
C ILE A 284 -0.68 -5.92 3.06
N ALA A 285 -1.48 -5.78 2.01
CA ALA A 285 -2.38 -4.67 1.74
C ALA A 285 -3.80 -5.18 1.36
N PRO A 286 -4.52 -5.85 2.28
CA PRO A 286 -5.82 -6.48 2.00
C PRO A 286 -6.95 -5.52 1.63
N GLN A 287 -6.81 -4.23 1.95
CA GLN A 287 -7.77 -3.20 1.60
C GLN A 287 -7.54 -2.61 0.19
N THR A 288 -6.46 -2.99 -0.48
CA THR A 288 -6.10 -2.45 -1.80
C THR A 288 -7.03 -2.95 -2.89
N ASN A 289 -7.42 -2.04 -3.78
CA ASN A 289 -8.10 -2.40 -5.02
C ASN A 289 -7.07 -2.77 -6.08
N ILE A 290 -6.98 -4.07 -6.43
CA ILE A 290 -6.04 -4.56 -7.45
C ILE A 290 -6.73 -4.59 -8.81
N ILE A 291 -6.17 -3.89 -9.79
CA ILE A 291 -6.68 -3.79 -11.16
C ILE A 291 -5.64 -4.35 -12.14
N ASP A 292 -6.00 -5.32 -12.96
CA ASP A 292 -5.12 -5.79 -14.02
C ASP A 292 -5.23 -4.86 -15.24
N ILE A 293 -4.12 -4.30 -15.70
CA ILE A 293 -4.05 -3.62 -16.99
C ILE A 293 -3.94 -4.66 -18.10
N SER A 294 -2.93 -5.53 -18.02
CA SER A 294 -2.77 -6.66 -18.93
C SER A 294 -1.72 -7.63 -18.41
N HIS A 295 -1.94 -8.92 -18.62
CA HIS A 295 -0.94 -9.97 -18.39
C HIS A 295 -0.51 -10.65 -19.69
N GLN A 296 -0.97 -10.14 -20.83
CA GLN A 296 -0.76 -10.72 -22.15
C GLN A 296 0.20 -9.88 -23.00
N VAL A 297 1.07 -9.08 -22.35
CA VAL A 297 2.18 -8.45 -23.06
C VAL A 297 3.00 -9.57 -23.69
N ARG A 298 3.42 -9.39 -24.95
CA ARG A 298 4.25 -10.39 -25.64
C ARG A 298 5.49 -10.68 -24.79
N PRO A 299 5.83 -11.96 -24.53
CA PRO A 299 6.94 -12.32 -23.67
C PRO A 299 8.21 -11.54 -23.99
N GLN A 300 8.83 -10.97 -22.96
CA GLN A 300 10.09 -10.22 -23.02
C GLN A 300 10.03 -8.89 -23.80
N ASN A 301 8.88 -8.47 -24.31
CA ASN A 301 8.75 -7.22 -25.07
C ASN A 301 8.59 -6.00 -24.14
N ILE A 302 9.72 -5.53 -23.62
CA ILE A 302 9.79 -4.39 -22.68
C ILE A 302 9.15 -3.12 -23.28
N ARG A 303 9.38 -2.85 -24.57
CA ARG A 303 8.86 -1.67 -25.27
C ARG A 303 7.34 -1.67 -25.33
N LEU A 304 6.74 -2.81 -25.70
CA LEU A 304 5.29 -2.97 -25.73
C LEU A 304 4.70 -2.82 -24.32
N GLY A 305 5.35 -3.41 -23.30
CA GLY A 305 4.94 -3.27 -21.90
C GLY A 305 4.92 -1.81 -21.45
N GLY A 306 5.97 -1.05 -21.74
CA GLY A 306 6.04 0.39 -21.45
C GLY A 306 4.99 1.21 -22.20
N HIS A 307 4.75 0.90 -23.47
CA HIS A 307 3.74 1.58 -24.30
C HIS A 307 2.32 1.36 -23.76
N LEU A 308 1.95 0.11 -23.48
CA LEU A 308 0.64 -0.25 -22.91
C LEU A 308 0.43 0.40 -21.54
N LEU A 309 1.46 0.42 -20.70
CA LEU A 309 1.40 1.10 -19.41
C LEU A 309 1.12 2.59 -19.59
N ALA A 310 1.90 3.27 -20.44
CA ALA A 310 1.78 4.70 -20.69
C ALA A 310 0.40 5.11 -21.24
N GLN A 311 -0.20 4.30 -22.11
CA GLN A 311 -1.56 4.53 -22.62
C GLN A 311 -2.64 4.36 -21.54
N ALA A 312 -2.43 3.48 -20.57
CA ALA A 312 -3.40 3.23 -19.50
C ALA A 312 -3.38 4.32 -18.41
N LEU A 313 -2.21 4.95 -18.15
CA LEU A 313 -2.02 5.89 -17.04
C LEU A 313 -3.06 7.01 -16.90
N PRO A 314 -3.45 7.75 -17.97
CA PRO A 314 -4.36 8.89 -17.86
C PRO A 314 -5.75 8.56 -17.29
N TYR A 315 -6.11 7.29 -17.26
CA TYR A 315 -7.42 6.81 -16.79
C TYR A 315 -7.40 6.36 -15.32
N PHE A 316 -6.23 6.34 -14.68
CA PHE A 316 -6.10 6.04 -13.26
C PHE A 316 -5.98 7.32 -12.44
N PRO A 317 -6.61 7.38 -11.25
CA PRO A 317 -6.54 8.57 -10.40
C PRO A 317 -5.12 8.80 -9.85
N PRO A 318 -4.77 10.05 -9.51
CA PRO A 318 -3.52 10.39 -8.82
C PRO A 318 -3.26 9.52 -7.59
N GLY A 319 -2.02 9.10 -7.39
CA GLY A 319 -1.59 8.25 -6.28
C GLY A 319 -1.74 6.75 -6.56
N THR A 320 -2.11 6.34 -7.77
CA THR A 320 -2.16 4.92 -8.11
C THR A 320 -0.76 4.31 -8.15
N VAL A 321 -0.59 3.11 -7.58
CA VAL A 321 0.67 2.35 -7.61
C VAL A 321 0.63 1.33 -8.75
N HIS A 322 1.52 1.47 -9.72
CA HIS A 322 1.60 0.59 -10.89
C HIS A 322 2.75 -0.41 -10.73
N VAL A 323 2.42 -1.71 -10.66
CA VAL A 323 3.42 -2.78 -10.75
C VAL A 323 3.47 -3.25 -12.19
N ALA A 324 4.62 -3.09 -12.82
CA ALA A 324 4.80 -3.43 -14.22
C ALA A 324 6.05 -4.31 -14.38
N VAL A 325 5.85 -5.54 -14.86
CA VAL A 325 6.90 -6.58 -14.88
C VAL A 325 6.92 -7.27 -16.25
N VAL A 326 7.80 -6.80 -17.11
CA VAL A 326 8.27 -7.51 -18.31
C VAL A 326 9.78 -7.58 -18.17
N ASP A 327 10.29 -8.75 -17.75
CA ASP A 327 11.62 -8.83 -17.13
C ASP A 327 12.46 -10.02 -17.63
N PRO A 328 12.97 -9.97 -18.87
CA PRO A 328 13.89 -10.99 -19.38
C PRO A 328 15.21 -11.06 -18.58
N GLY A 329 15.54 -10.02 -17.80
CA GLY A 329 16.74 -9.92 -16.98
C GLY A 329 16.54 -10.39 -15.53
N VAL A 330 15.43 -11.05 -15.19
CA VAL A 330 15.19 -11.57 -13.83
C VAL A 330 16.35 -12.44 -13.35
N GLY A 331 16.72 -12.31 -12.07
CA GLY A 331 17.84 -13.07 -11.47
C GLY A 331 19.24 -12.63 -11.88
N THR A 332 19.37 -11.60 -12.73
CA THR A 332 20.67 -11.01 -13.10
C THR A 332 21.04 -9.83 -12.19
N GLN A 333 22.07 -9.05 -12.58
CA GLN A 333 22.50 -7.84 -11.87
C GLN A 333 21.60 -6.62 -12.11
N ARG A 334 20.53 -6.73 -12.92
CA ARG A 334 19.61 -5.62 -13.20
C ARG A 334 18.91 -5.15 -11.92
N ARG A 335 18.88 -3.83 -11.69
CA ARG A 335 18.27 -3.25 -10.48
C ARG A 335 16.75 -3.46 -10.47
N ALA A 336 16.17 -3.49 -9.28
CA ALA A 336 14.74 -3.29 -9.08
C ALA A 336 14.54 -1.84 -8.64
N LEU A 337 13.49 -1.16 -9.10
CA LEU A 337 13.23 0.22 -8.74
C LEU A 337 11.79 0.44 -8.28
N ALA A 338 11.61 1.49 -7.49
CA ALA A 338 10.33 2.16 -7.33
C ALA A 338 10.49 3.64 -7.67
N ALA A 339 9.44 4.27 -8.17
CA ALA A 339 9.47 5.67 -8.56
C ALA A 339 8.16 6.38 -8.26
N GLN A 340 8.23 7.69 -8.04
CA GLN A 340 7.13 8.62 -8.25
C GLN A 340 7.43 9.37 -9.54
N ILE A 341 6.53 9.23 -10.53
CA ILE A 341 6.63 9.96 -11.79
C ILE A 341 5.31 10.68 -12.04
N GLY A 342 5.35 12.00 -12.03
CA GLY A 342 4.15 12.86 -12.03
C GLY A 342 3.23 12.53 -10.85
N GLU A 343 1.98 12.20 -11.16
CA GLU A 343 0.93 11.89 -10.20
C GLU A 343 0.78 10.38 -9.91
N HIS A 344 1.77 9.56 -10.27
CA HIS A 344 1.69 8.09 -10.14
C HIS A 344 2.94 7.50 -9.49
N TYR A 345 2.76 6.32 -8.89
CA TYR A 345 3.84 5.50 -8.34
C TYR A 345 4.09 4.27 -9.20
N PHE A 346 5.33 3.82 -9.27
CA PHE A 346 5.75 2.69 -10.09
C PHE A 346 6.63 1.74 -9.29
N VAL A 347 6.48 0.43 -9.54
CA VAL A 347 7.37 -0.62 -9.06
C VAL A 347 7.68 -1.53 -10.25
N ALA A 348 8.95 -1.59 -10.67
CA ALA A 348 9.34 -2.20 -11.94
C ALA A 348 10.81 -2.70 -11.93
N PRO A 349 11.19 -3.61 -12.85
CA PRO A 349 12.58 -3.84 -13.16
C PRO A 349 13.21 -2.59 -13.80
N ASP A 350 14.44 -2.28 -13.42
CA ASP A 350 15.24 -1.24 -14.08
C ASP A 350 15.84 -1.81 -15.38
N ASN A 351 15.02 -1.85 -16.43
CA ASN A 351 15.39 -2.36 -17.75
C ASN A 351 14.86 -1.47 -18.89
N GLY A 352 14.38 -0.27 -18.55
CA GLY A 352 13.79 0.69 -19.47
C GLY A 352 12.31 0.47 -19.83
N LEU A 353 11.60 -0.42 -19.10
CA LEU A 353 10.14 -0.51 -19.17
C LEU A 353 9.46 0.86 -18.95
N LEU A 354 9.99 1.66 -18.03
CA LEU A 354 9.41 2.97 -17.68
C LEU A 354 9.82 4.10 -18.63
N THR A 355 10.58 3.84 -19.69
CA THR A 355 11.09 4.87 -20.61
C THR A 355 10.00 5.81 -21.15
N PRO A 356 8.86 5.35 -21.69
CA PRO A 356 7.84 6.28 -22.22
C PRO A 356 7.27 7.22 -21.16
N ILE A 357 7.19 6.77 -19.91
CA ILE A 357 6.68 7.55 -18.78
C ILE A 357 7.72 8.58 -18.34
N LEU A 358 9.00 8.19 -18.30
CA LEU A 358 10.12 9.06 -17.96
C LEU A 358 10.36 10.14 -19.02
N GLU A 359 10.32 9.79 -20.31
CA GLU A 359 10.45 10.78 -21.41
C GLU A 359 9.36 11.84 -21.32
N ARG A 360 8.09 11.42 -21.19
CA ARG A 360 6.96 12.35 -21.02
C ARG A 360 7.13 13.25 -19.79
N ALA A 361 7.56 12.69 -18.66
CA ALA A 361 7.77 13.48 -17.45
C ALA A 361 8.91 14.50 -17.62
N HIS A 362 10.01 14.15 -18.30
CA HIS A 362 11.06 15.10 -18.63
C HIS A 362 10.55 16.21 -19.56
N GLU A 363 9.78 15.87 -20.59
CA GLU A 363 9.21 16.83 -21.55
C GLU A 363 8.26 17.82 -20.88
N THR A 364 7.40 17.34 -19.97
CA THR A 364 6.42 18.20 -19.27
C THR A 364 6.99 18.87 -18.01
N GLY A 365 8.25 18.60 -17.65
CA GLY A 365 8.84 19.07 -16.38
C GLY A 365 8.16 18.49 -15.13
N GLY A 366 7.64 17.27 -15.23
CA GLY A 366 6.96 16.57 -14.15
C GLY A 366 7.90 16.10 -13.04
N VAL A 367 7.33 15.78 -11.87
CA VAL A 367 8.07 15.22 -10.73
C VAL A 367 8.67 13.86 -11.11
N ILE A 368 9.95 13.66 -10.81
CA ILE A 368 10.64 12.38 -10.97
C ILE A 368 11.47 12.11 -9.71
N GLU A 369 11.07 11.11 -8.94
CA GLU A 369 11.84 10.57 -7.83
C GLU A 369 11.95 9.07 -8.01
N ILE A 370 13.16 8.52 -7.96
CA ILE A 370 13.42 7.12 -8.21
C ILE A 370 14.33 6.59 -7.11
N VAL A 371 14.01 5.40 -6.60
CA VAL A 371 14.82 4.66 -5.64
C VAL A 371 15.13 3.27 -6.16
N SER A 372 16.32 2.78 -5.87
CA SER A 372 16.66 1.37 -5.99
C SER A 372 16.00 0.59 -4.86
N LEU A 373 15.42 -0.56 -5.17
CA LEU A 373 14.84 -1.45 -4.17
C LEU A 373 15.96 -2.29 -3.57
N ASN A 374 16.53 -1.83 -2.45
CA ASN A 374 17.63 -2.50 -1.76
C ASN A 374 17.33 -2.80 -0.27
N GLN A 375 16.10 -2.54 0.17
CA GLN A 375 15.66 -2.79 1.55
C GLN A 375 14.91 -4.13 1.64
N SER A 376 15.67 -5.21 1.84
CA SER A 376 15.15 -6.59 1.82
C SER A 376 14.08 -6.91 2.88
N LYS A 377 13.97 -6.09 3.93
CA LYS A 377 12.91 -6.20 4.94
C LYS A 377 11.49 -5.98 4.39
N TYR A 378 11.35 -5.42 3.19
CA TYR A 378 10.07 -5.24 2.50
C TYR A 378 9.84 -6.28 1.38
N TRP A 379 10.68 -7.30 1.29
CA TRP A 379 10.55 -8.41 0.35
C TRP A 379 9.96 -9.63 1.05
N LEU A 380 9.61 -10.66 0.28
CA LEU A 380 9.41 -11.97 0.86
C LEU A 380 10.74 -12.55 1.36
N PRO A 381 10.72 -13.40 2.40
CA PRO A 381 11.91 -14.16 2.81
C PRO A 381 12.44 -15.00 1.65
N ASP A 382 13.77 -15.05 1.51
CA ASP A 382 14.49 -15.89 0.55
C ASP A 382 14.00 -15.72 -0.91
N PRO A 383 14.16 -14.53 -1.52
CA PRO A 383 13.68 -14.26 -2.87
C PRO A 383 14.26 -15.23 -3.89
N SER A 384 13.41 -15.77 -4.75
CA SER A 384 13.82 -16.67 -5.82
C SER A 384 14.53 -15.93 -6.94
N THR A 385 15.40 -16.63 -7.66
CA THR A 385 16.16 -16.05 -8.79
C THR A 385 15.32 -15.87 -10.05
N SER A 386 14.12 -16.45 -10.13
CA SER A 386 13.30 -16.46 -11.35
C SER A 386 11.96 -15.75 -11.21
N PHE A 387 11.57 -15.34 -10.00
CA PHE A 387 10.23 -14.77 -9.77
C PHE A 387 10.21 -13.52 -8.87
N HIS A 388 11.03 -12.53 -9.23
CA HIS A 388 11.04 -11.23 -8.55
C HIS A 388 9.68 -10.50 -8.58
N GLY A 389 8.80 -10.81 -9.55
CA GLY A 389 7.40 -10.38 -9.55
C GLY A 389 6.69 -10.67 -8.22
N ARG A 390 6.78 -11.92 -7.75
CA ARG A 390 6.20 -12.36 -6.47
C ARG A 390 7.03 -11.91 -5.28
N ASP A 391 8.36 -12.03 -5.37
CA ASP A 391 9.23 -11.97 -4.20
C ASP A 391 9.65 -10.56 -3.81
N ILE A 392 9.70 -9.64 -4.78
CA ILE A 392 10.21 -8.27 -4.58
C ILE A 392 9.16 -7.25 -4.99
N PHE A 393 8.66 -7.30 -6.23
CA PHE A 393 7.81 -6.25 -6.77
C PHE A 393 6.42 -6.21 -6.11
N ALA A 394 5.75 -7.36 -5.99
CA ALA A 394 4.46 -7.48 -5.32
C ALA A 394 4.48 -6.99 -3.85
N PRO A 395 5.38 -7.45 -2.96
CA PRO A 395 5.39 -7.01 -1.57
C PRO A 395 5.81 -5.55 -1.42
N VAL A 396 6.79 -5.06 -2.21
CA VAL A 396 7.18 -3.65 -2.20
C VAL A 396 6.01 -2.75 -2.61
N ALA A 397 5.30 -3.10 -3.68
CA ALA A 397 4.14 -2.35 -4.11
C ALA A 397 3.00 -2.37 -3.07
N ALA A 398 2.83 -3.48 -2.36
CA ALA A 398 1.86 -3.60 -1.28
C ALA A 398 2.21 -2.69 -0.08
N HIS A 399 3.50 -2.60 0.30
CA HIS A 399 3.93 -1.63 1.30
C HIS A 399 3.76 -0.19 0.80
N LEU A 400 4.12 0.09 -0.46
CA LEU A 400 3.98 1.41 -1.06
C LEU A 400 2.52 1.85 -1.08
N VAL A 401 1.58 1.02 -1.56
CA VAL A 401 0.15 1.38 -1.60
C VAL A 401 -0.46 1.56 -0.20
N ASN A 402 0.08 0.89 0.82
CA ASN A 402 -0.25 1.15 2.23
C ASN A 402 0.22 2.53 2.74
N GLY A 403 1.06 3.24 1.98
CA GLY A 403 1.61 4.54 2.34
C GLY A 403 3.03 4.50 2.87
N MET A 404 3.78 3.41 2.66
CA MET A 404 5.22 3.42 2.92
C MET A 404 5.88 4.52 2.08
N PRO A 405 6.67 5.44 2.67
CA PRO A 405 7.39 6.46 1.92
C PRO A 405 8.32 5.84 0.86
N LEU A 406 8.40 6.47 -0.32
CA LEU A 406 9.22 5.98 -1.43
C LEU A 406 10.70 5.85 -1.05
N ASP A 407 11.25 6.85 -0.36
CA ASP A 407 12.64 6.89 0.12
C ASP A 407 12.99 5.79 1.12
N ARG A 408 12.00 5.09 1.67
CA ARG A 408 12.21 3.94 2.56
C ARG A 408 12.43 2.65 1.84
N LEU A 409 12.15 2.57 0.55
CA LEU A 409 12.29 1.34 -0.23
C LEU A 409 13.73 1.12 -0.72
N GLY A 410 14.55 2.17 -0.71
CA GLY A 410 16.00 2.11 -0.82
C GLY A 410 16.62 3.41 -1.31
N ASP A 411 17.84 3.32 -1.85
CA ASP A 411 18.65 4.51 -2.14
C ASP A 411 18.16 5.23 -3.40
N ARG A 412 18.12 6.57 -3.35
CA ARG A 412 17.78 7.43 -4.50
C ARG A 412 18.76 7.19 -5.65
N ILE A 413 18.22 7.11 -6.86
CA ILE A 413 18.98 7.01 -8.11
C ILE A 413 18.51 8.07 -9.12
N ASP A 414 19.40 8.47 -10.00
CA ASP A 414 19.18 9.46 -11.07
C ASP A 414 19.53 8.92 -12.46
N ASP A 415 19.96 7.65 -12.55
CA ASP A 415 20.46 6.98 -13.75
C ASP A 415 19.61 5.75 -14.14
N PRO A 416 18.26 5.84 -14.25
CA PRO A 416 17.46 4.69 -14.69
C PRO A 416 17.85 4.28 -16.11
N ILE A 417 17.71 2.99 -16.43
CA ILE A 417 17.94 2.50 -17.79
C ILE A 417 16.87 3.08 -18.72
N MET A 418 17.31 3.67 -19.83
CA MET A 418 16.43 4.22 -20.88
C MET A 418 16.60 3.43 -22.19
N LEU A 419 15.48 3.07 -22.83
CA LEU A 419 15.48 2.47 -24.17
C LEU A 419 15.38 3.55 -25.24
N ALA A 420 16.09 3.40 -26.36
CA ALA A 420 15.88 4.27 -27.52
C ALA A 420 14.53 3.93 -28.17
N LEU A 421 13.46 4.68 -27.91
CA LEU A 421 12.14 4.45 -28.53
C LEU A 421 12.17 4.78 -30.03
N PRO A 422 11.51 3.98 -30.89
CA PRO A 422 11.44 4.27 -32.32
C PRO A 422 10.62 5.55 -32.53
N GLN A 423 11.26 6.58 -33.09
CA GLN A 423 10.62 7.85 -33.42
C GLN A 423 10.29 7.91 -34.92
N PRO A 424 9.14 8.46 -35.31
CA PRO A 424 8.86 8.70 -36.72
C PRO A 424 9.83 9.73 -37.29
N SER A 425 10.25 9.52 -38.53
CA SER A 425 11.17 10.41 -39.25
C SER A 425 10.49 11.06 -40.44
N LEU A 426 10.72 12.36 -40.63
CA LEU A 426 10.29 13.08 -41.83
C LEU A 426 11.10 12.59 -43.04
N THR A 427 10.42 12.45 -44.17
CA THR A 427 10.98 12.09 -45.48
C THR A 427 10.62 13.17 -46.50
N ASP A 428 11.24 13.13 -47.68
CA ASP A 428 10.96 14.09 -48.75
C ASP A 428 9.47 14.10 -49.18
N GLN A 429 8.76 13.01 -48.95
CA GLN A 429 7.37 12.83 -49.41
C GLN A 429 6.34 12.75 -48.28
N GLY A 430 6.75 12.85 -47.01
CA GLY A 430 5.87 12.68 -45.85
C GLY A 430 6.60 12.09 -44.66
N TRP A 431 6.08 11.01 -44.05
CA TRP A 431 6.64 10.43 -42.82
C TRP A 431 6.95 8.94 -42.96
N LEU A 432 7.98 8.49 -42.27
CA LEU A 432 8.31 7.08 -42.08
C LEU A 432 8.19 6.76 -40.58
N GLY A 433 7.35 5.80 -40.26
CA GLY A 433 7.21 5.23 -38.93
C GLY A 433 7.24 3.70 -38.99
N GLU A 434 6.80 3.08 -37.92
CA GLU A 434 6.69 1.63 -37.80
C GLU A 434 5.49 1.21 -36.96
N VAL A 435 5.03 -0.02 -37.16
CA VAL A 435 4.05 -0.67 -36.29
C VAL A 435 4.66 -0.88 -34.91
N ILE A 436 4.01 -0.39 -33.86
CA ILE A 436 4.47 -0.53 -32.47
C ILE A 436 3.60 -1.49 -31.65
N MET A 437 2.38 -1.75 -32.12
CA MET A 437 1.45 -2.66 -31.46
C MET A 437 0.57 -3.37 -32.49
N VAL A 438 0.31 -4.66 -32.24
CA VAL A 438 -0.76 -5.40 -32.90
C VAL A 438 -1.78 -5.74 -31.83
N ASP A 439 -3.01 -5.25 -31.98
CA ASP A 439 -4.08 -5.52 -31.01
C ASP A 439 -4.66 -6.93 -31.18
N VAL A 440 -5.60 -7.29 -30.30
CA VAL A 440 -6.23 -8.63 -30.31
C VAL A 440 -7.10 -8.88 -31.55
N PHE A 441 -7.53 -7.83 -32.25
CA PHE A 441 -8.29 -7.92 -33.49
C PHE A 441 -7.37 -8.02 -34.73
N GLY A 442 -6.06 -7.89 -34.53
CA GLY A 442 -5.08 -7.88 -35.61
C GLY A 442 -4.93 -6.50 -36.27
N ASN A 443 -5.41 -5.43 -35.65
CA ASN A 443 -5.14 -4.06 -36.12
C ASN A 443 -3.71 -3.67 -35.78
N LEU A 444 -3.11 -2.84 -36.63
CA LEU A 444 -1.72 -2.41 -36.54
C LEU A 444 -1.67 -0.95 -36.11
N SER A 445 -1.36 -0.68 -34.84
CA SER A 445 -1.11 0.69 -34.36
C SER A 445 0.36 1.05 -34.56
N THR A 446 0.63 2.29 -34.96
CA THR A 446 1.95 2.77 -35.37
C THR A 446 2.48 3.86 -34.42
N ASN A 447 3.76 4.22 -34.54
CA ASN A 447 4.32 5.38 -33.82
C ASN A 447 4.02 6.74 -34.48
N LEU A 448 3.15 6.78 -35.48
CA LEU A 448 2.76 8.01 -36.18
C LEU A 448 1.56 8.65 -35.48
N ILE A 449 1.75 9.82 -34.88
CA ILE A 449 0.70 10.54 -34.15
C ILE A 449 -0.19 11.29 -35.14
N GLY A 450 -1.51 11.30 -34.91
CA GLY A 450 -2.49 11.95 -35.77
C GLY A 450 -2.23 13.45 -36.01
N GLU A 451 -1.64 14.13 -35.02
CA GLU A 451 -1.22 15.55 -35.08
C GLU A 451 -0.24 15.83 -36.24
N LEU A 452 0.53 14.82 -36.68
CA LEU A 452 1.43 14.94 -37.83
C LEU A 452 0.69 15.17 -39.15
N PHE A 453 -0.64 14.94 -39.18
CA PHE A 453 -1.47 14.92 -40.38
C PHE A 453 -2.66 15.89 -40.32
N GLU A 454 -2.82 16.70 -39.27
CA GLU A 454 -4.00 17.55 -39.04
C GLU A 454 -4.36 18.48 -40.21
N ASN A 455 -3.35 18.92 -40.99
CA ASN A 455 -3.55 19.79 -42.14
C ASN A 455 -3.86 19.05 -43.47
N ASP A 456 -3.68 17.72 -43.51
CA ASP A 456 -3.62 16.93 -44.75
C ASP A 456 -4.50 15.65 -44.72
N ILE A 457 -5.49 15.59 -43.80
CA ILE A 457 -6.31 14.40 -43.48
C ILE A 457 -6.97 13.73 -44.72
N GLY A 458 -7.23 14.49 -45.78
CA GLY A 458 -7.84 13.99 -47.03
C GLY A 458 -6.87 13.51 -48.11
N ASP A 459 -5.58 13.84 -47.99
CA ASP A 459 -4.59 13.77 -49.09
C ASP A 459 -3.34 12.97 -48.70
N ILE A 460 -3.49 11.92 -47.89
CA ILE A 460 -2.39 10.99 -47.57
C ILE A 460 -2.53 9.64 -48.27
N THR A 461 -1.40 9.02 -48.60
CA THR A 461 -1.32 7.60 -48.98
C THR A 461 -0.44 6.87 -47.98
N VAL A 462 -0.99 5.85 -47.33
CA VAL A 462 -0.25 4.97 -46.42
C VAL A 462 0.24 3.75 -47.17
N ASN A 463 1.53 3.44 -47.05
CA ASN A 463 2.18 2.29 -47.64
C ASN A 463 2.76 1.37 -46.56
N ILE A 464 2.35 0.10 -46.58
CA ILE A 464 2.86 -0.95 -45.70
C ILE A 464 3.01 -2.24 -46.49
N ASN A 465 4.20 -2.86 -46.46
CA ASN A 465 4.52 -4.08 -47.22
C ASN A 465 4.08 -4.04 -48.71
N GLY A 466 4.17 -2.87 -49.35
CA GLY A 466 3.80 -2.66 -50.76
C GLY A 466 2.31 -2.50 -51.03
N LYS A 467 1.45 -2.49 -50.00
CA LYS A 467 0.03 -2.16 -50.11
C LYS A 467 -0.18 -0.67 -49.84
N ARG A 468 -0.86 0.00 -50.77
CA ARG A 468 -1.21 1.43 -50.67
C ARG A 468 -2.67 1.59 -50.25
N ILE A 469 -2.90 2.44 -49.27
CA ILE A 469 -4.21 2.79 -48.72
C ILE A 469 -4.36 4.30 -48.85
N HIS A 470 -5.44 4.75 -49.48
CA HIS A 470 -5.66 6.18 -49.77
C HIS A 470 -6.61 6.81 -48.76
N GLY A 471 -6.18 7.94 -48.20
CA GLY A 471 -6.96 8.75 -47.26
C GLY A 471 -7.11 8.14 -45.87
N LEU A 472 -7.62 8.96 -44.95
CA LEU A 472 -8.06 8.52 -43.63
C LEU A 472 -9.54 8.15 -43.65
N THR A 473 -9.84 6.97 -43.13
CA THR A 473 -11.20 6.52 -42.90
C THR A 473 -11.64 6.99 -41.51
N GLY A 474 -12.62 7.90 -41.47
CA GLY A 474 -13.08 8.51 -40.21
C GLY A 474 -13.63 7.53 -39.17
N THR A 475 -14.36 6.50 -39.59
CA THR A 475 -14.79 5.38 -38.71
C THR A 475 -14.95 4.10 -39.54
N PHE A 476 -14.87 2.92 -38.88
CA PHE A 476 -15.08 1.61 -39.53
C PHE A 476 -16.39 1.52 -40.34
N GLY A 477 -17.44 2.24 -39.95
CA GLY A 477 -18.75 2.21 -40.64
C GLY A 477 -18.79 2.92 -41.99
N ASN A 478 -17.71 3.61 -42.39
CA ASN A 478 -17.60 4.29 -43.68
C ASN A 478 -16.96 3.41 -44.77
N ALA A 479 -16.62 2.16 -44.45
CA ALA A 479 -15.99 1.20 -45.35
C ALA A 479 -16.77 -0.14 -45.38
N GLN A 480 -16.54 -0.96 -46.41
CA GLN A 480 -17.21 -2.25 -46.58
C GLN A 480 -16.46 -3.39 -45.87
N ASP A 481 -17.16 -4.48 -45.56
CA ASP A 481 -16.54 -5.68 -45.00
C ASP A 481 -15.36 -6.16 -45.87
N GLY A 482 -14.20 -6.36 -45.24
CA GLY A 482 -12.97 -6.75 -45.90
C GLY A 482 -12.12 -5.60 -46.45
N ASP A 483 -12.59 -4.35 -46.39
CA ASP A 483 -11.79 -3.19 -46.79
C ASP A 483 -10.61 -2.98 -45.84
N LEU A 484 -9.45 -2.69 -46.42
CA LEU A 484 -8.25 -2.27 -45.70
C LEU A 484 -8.30 -0.76 -45.50
N ILE A 485 -8.35 -0.32 -44.25
CA ILE A 485 -8.54 1.07 -43.87
C ILE A 485 -7.39 1.59 -43.03
N VAL A 486 -7.22 2.92 -43.06
CA VAL A 486 -6.37 3.66 -42.13
C VAL A 486 -7.28 4.56 -41.32
N THR A 487 -7.07 4.62 -40.00
CA THR A 487 -7.80 5.52 -39.10
C THR A 487 -6.85 6.09 -38.05
N ILE A 488 -7.34 7.04 -37.25
CA ILE A 488 -6.67 7.45 -36.01
C ILE A 488 -7.36 6.70 -34.88
N ASP A 489 -6.61 5.89 -34.14
CA ASP A 489 -7.15 5.10 -33.04
C ASP A 489 -7.49 5.98 -31.81
N SER A 490 -8.12 5.37 -30.81
CA SER A 490 -8.54 6.06 -29.59
C SER A 490 -7.36 6.62 -28.77
N SER A 491 -6.14 6.19 -29.06
CA SER A 491 -4.92 6.66 -28.42
C SER A 491 -4.23 7.77 -29.24
N GLY A 492 -4.82 8.19 -30.36
CA GLY A 492 -4.32 9.27 -31.20
C GLY A 492 -3.27 8.85 -32.23
N TYR A 493 -3.06 7.55 -32.43
CA TYR A 493 -2.07 7.03 -33.38
C TYR A 493 -2.71 6.59 -34.70
N LEU A 494 -1.98 6.71 -35.79
CA LEU A 494 -2.37 6.13 -37.07
C LEU A 494 -2.40 4.60 -36.93
N SER A 495 -3.55 4.02 -37.26
CA SER A 495 -3.85 2.61 -37.14
C SER A 495 -4.34 2.04 -38.47
N ILE A 496 -3.86 0.85 -38.82
CA ILE A 496 -4.21 0.14 -40.05
C ILE A 496 -5.02 -1.10 -39.67
N ALA A 497 -6.22 -1.20 -40.24
CA ALA A 497 -7.20 -2.22 -39.87
C ALA A 497 -7.90 -2.80 -41.10
N ILE A 498 -8.49 -3.99 -40.96
CA ILE A 498 -9.41 -4.55 -41.96
C ILE A 498 -10.80 -4.58 -41.33
N VAL A 499 -11.79 -4.02 -42.02
CA VAL A 499 -13.18 -4.08 -41.55
C VAL A 499 -13.61 -5.53 -41.41
N ASN A 500 -13.93 -5.95 -40.18
CA ASN A 500 -14.27 -7.34 -39.84
C ASN A 500 -13.20 -8.39 -40.23
N GLY A 501 -11.91 -8.02 -40.18
CA GLY A 501 -10.79 -8.92 -40.46
C GLY A 501 -9.49 -8.56 -39.74
N GLU A 502 -8.44 -9.35 -39.98
CA GLU A 502 -7.13 -9.20 -39.33
C GLU A 502 -6.12 -8.55 -40.29
N ALA A 503 -5.75 -7.29 -40.04
CA ALA A 503 -4.79 -6.56 -40.87
C ALA A 503 -3.37 -7.14 -40.79
N SER A 504 -2.92 -7.51 -39.59
CA SER A 504 -1.60 -8.12 -39.35
C SER A 504 -1.35 -9.35 -40.20
N LYS A 505 -2.33 -10.27 -40.24
CA LYS A 505 -2.27 -11.50 -41.04
C LYS A 505 -2.30 -11.22 -42.53
N THR A 506 -3.23 -10.36 -42.97
CA THR A 506 -3.42 -10.06 -44.39
C THR A 506 -2.23 -9.31 -44.99
N LEU A 507 -1.63 -8.40 -44.22
CA LEU A 507 -0.46 -7.62 -44.62
C LEU A 507 0.86 -8.32 -44.32
N SER A 508 0.83 -9.48 -43.63
CA SER A 508 2.02 -10.14 -43.09
C SER A 508 2.91 -9.14 -42.33
N ALA A 509 2.28 -8.31 -41.51
CA ALA A 509 2.89 -7.21 -40.78
C ALA A 509 2.80 -7.45 -39.28
N ASP A 510 3.87 -7.09 -38.59
CA ASP A 510 4.01 -7.19 -37.14
C ASP A 510 4.77 -5.97 -36.57
N ILE A 511 4.96 -5.90 -35.25
CA ILE A 511 5.78 -4.89 -34.58
C ILE A 511 7.14 -4.73 -35.29
N GLY A 512 7.52 -3.48 -35.59
CA GLY A 512 8.71 -3.11 -36.35
C GLY A 512 8.50 -3.07 -37.87
N THR A 513 7.32 -3.42 -38.38
CA THR A 513 7.03 -3.28 -39.82
C THR A 513 7.02 -1.80 -40.21
N PRO A 514 7.81 -1.36 -41.20
CA PRO A 514 7.83 0.03 -41.63
C PRO A 514 6.49 0.47 -42.23
N VAL A 515 6.07 1.69 -41.88
CA VAL A 515 4.87 2.34 -42.40
C VAL A 515 5.26 3.70 -42.96
N GLN A 516 5.02 3.90 -44.26
CA GLN A 516 5.28 5.16 -44.93
C GLN A 516 3.98 5.91 -45.16
N VAL A 517 3.92 7.18 -44.80
CA VAL A 517 2.86 8.12 -45.13
C VAL A 517 3.37 9.09 -46.18
N ILE A 518 2.65 9.22 -47.28
CA ILE A 518 3.00 10.09 -48.41
C ILE A 518 1.94 11.18 -48.52
N PHE A 519 2.34 12.45 -48.53
CA PHE A 519 1.46 13.59 -48.80
C PHE A 519 1.22 13.73 -50.32
N SER A 520 -0.01 14.07 -50.71
CA SER A 520 -0.39 14.11 -52.14
C SER A 520 0.07 15.37 -52.89
N SER A 521 0.81 16.27 -52.23
CA SER A 521 1.35 17.47 -52.86
C SER A 521 2.72 17.22 -53.53
N GLU A 522 2.71 16.50 -54.66
CA GLU A 522 3.71 16.58 -55.76
C GLU A 522 3.36 15.58 -56.90
N ILE A 523 2.23 15.81 -57.58
CA ILE A 523 2.08 15.45 -58.99
C ILE A 523 1.59 16.70 -59.71
N ALA A 524 2.51 17.60 -60.05
CA ALA A 524 2.29 18.69 -61.00
C ALA A 524 3.34 18.61 -62.10
#